data_AF-A0A835V0Y3-F1
#
_entry.id   AF-A0A835V0Y3-F1
#
_cell.length_a   1.000
_cell.length_b   1.000
_cell.length_c   1.000
_cell.angle_alpha   90.00
_cell.angle_beta   90.00
_cell.angle_gamma   90.00
#
_symmetry.space_group_name_H-M   'P 1'
#
loop_
_entity.id
_entity.type
_entity.pdbx_description
1 polymer ?
#
loop_
_entity_poly.entity_id
_entity_poly.type
_entity_poly.pdbx_seq_one_letter_code
_entity_poly.pdbx_strand_id
1 'polypeptide(L)'
;MLLSFSGAVIPQSTSLRCVKTTTPSLSSACRQLPKDRREHLYRGFLWYQGLRRRRTSLRFSSAADVIRPVEEECSSSWPQKYSVKIPVGDRYILVETGQIGRQASASVTVTDGETVVYTSVCLDEVPSEPSDFFPLAVFYQERLSAAGRTSGGFFKREGRPKDHEVLICRLIDRPLRPTMPKGFYHETQILSWVFSYDGIHSPDCLAITAAGIAVALSEVPNTKIVTGVRVGLVGDKFVVNPTTKEMESSELDLILAGTDSAILMIEGYCNFVTEEKLLQAIEIGHVAVRNICLEVETFVKKCGKPKMLDAIKMPPSELYKHVEDISQYELVKALQIRRKIPRRKALSALEEKVICILTESGYVLKDRVPGIAEGLIDNCDDKNEDEDEDEEVVLDGEVDEGDVHIKPNTWKPLPLVRLICLISLSVK
;
A
#
# COMPACT_ATOMS: atom_id res chain seq x y z
N MET A 1 -31.83 15.64 70.32
CA MET A 1 -32.15 14.27 70.81
C MET A 1 -31.27 13.32 70.02
N LEU A 2 -30.05 13.02 70.49
CA LEU A 2 -29.73 11.87 71.35
C LEU A 2 -30.24 10.55 70.75
N LEU A 3 -29.33 9.73 70.20
CA LEU A 3 -28.88 8.50 70.86
C LEU A 3 -27.68 7.88 70.12
N SER A 4 -26.57 7.86 70.87
CA SER A 4 -25.37 7.05 70.75
C SER A 4 -25.63 5.56 70.94
N PHE A 5 -24.87 4.68 70.29
CA PHE A 5 -24.30 3.50 70.95
C PHE A 5 -22.92 3.13 70.39
N SER A 6 -21.98 3.05 71.33
CA SER A 6 -20.60 2.58 71.20
C SER A 6 -20.57 1.06 71.25
N GLY A 7 -19.58 0.44 70.58
CA GLY A 7 -19.33 -0.99 70.66
C GLY A 7 -18.02 -1.36 69.95
N ALA A 8 -16.90 -1.13 70.63
CA ALA A 8 -15.57 -1.58 70.21
C ALA A 8 -15.39 -3.07 70.56
N VAL A 9 -14.88 -3.88 69.62
CA VAL A 9 -14.14 -5.13 69.90
C VAL A 9 -13.07 -5.34 68.81
N ILE A 10 -11.80 -5.37 69.24
CA ILE A 10 -10.62 -5.91 68.54
C ILE A 10 -10.32 -7.24 69.25
N PRO A 11 -9.98 -8.35 68.55
CA PRO A 11 -8.56 -8.74 68.44
C PRO A 11 -8.12 -9.48 67.15
N GLN A 12 -6.84 -9.24 66.83
CA GLN A 12 -5.80 -10.20 66.37
C GLN A 12 -5.98 -10.88 65.00
N SER A 13 -5.21 -10.44 63.99
CA SER A 13 -3.83 -10.87 63.67
C SER A 13 -3.71 -12.33 63.24
N THR A 14 -3.64 -12.56 61.93
CA THR A 14 -2.81 -13.63 61.35
C THR A 14 -2.29 -13.17 59.99
N SER A 15 -1.00 -13.36 59.82
CA SER A 15 -0.20 -12.99 58.68
C SER A 15 -0.31 -14.06 57.59
N LEU A 16 -0.54 -13.65 56.34
CA LEU A 16 -0.23 -14.49 55.18
C LEU A 16 0.63 -13.70 54.20
N ARG A 17 1.80 -14.29 53.97
CA ARG A 17 2.95 -13.75 53.24
C ARG A 17 2.61 -13.62 51.76
N CYS A 18 2.83 -12.43 51.21
CA CYS A 18 2.94 -12.24 49.78
C CYS A 18 4.32 -12.73 49.33
N VAL A 19 4.34 -13.87 48.61
CA VAL A 19 5.54 -14.43 48.00
C VAL A 19 5.91 -13.58 46.79
N LYS A 20 6.92 -12.72 46.96
CA LYS A 20 7.64 -12.09 45.85
C LYS A 20 8.60 -13.13 45.26
N THR A 21 8.29 -13.67 44.09
CA THR A 21 9.28 -14.37 43.27
C THR A 21 10.11 -13.35 42.52
N THR A 22 11.31 -13.12 43.05
CA THR A 22 12.47 -12.51 42.38
C THR A 22 12.85 -13.29 41.13
N THR A 23 12.86 -12.63 39.97
CA THR A 23 13.51 -13.11 38.75
C THR A 23 15.02 -12.88 38.85
N PRO A 24 15.86 -13.91 38.65
CA PRO A 24 17.30 -13.77 38.73
C PRO A 24 17.91 -13.34 37.38
N SER A 25 18.86 -12.41 37.46
CA SER A 25 19.89 -12.16 36.46
C SER A 25 20.94 -13.28 36.48
N LEU A 26 21.43 -13.72 35.30
CA LEU A 26 22.78 -14.25 34.98
C LEU A 26 22.74 -14.83 33.55
N SER A 27 23.41 -14.19 32.58
CA SER A 27 24.74 -14.51 32.07
C SER A 27 24.76 -15.44 30.84
N SER A 28 25.26 -14.90 29.73
CA SER A 28 26.13 -15.55 28.73
C SER A 28 26.01 -17.08 28.53
N ALA A 29 25.33 -17.47 27.45
CA ALA A 29 25.66 -18.70 26.73
C ALA A 29 25.28 -18.55 25.25
N CYS A 30 26.27 -18.13 24.46
CA CYS A 30 26.33 -18.27 23.02
C CYS A 30 26.29 -19.76 22.66
N ARG A 31 25.38 -20.20 21.78
CA ARG A 31 25.46 -21.51 21.13
C ARG A 31 25.46 -21.31 19.61
N GLN A 32 26.51 -21.87 19.03
CA GLN A 32 26.90 -21.80 17.65
C GLN A 32 25.87 -22.44 16.70
N LEU A 33 25.64 -21.79 15.56
CA LEU A 33 25.23 -22.43 14.31
C LEU A 33 26.49 -22.86 13.52
N PRO A 34 26.44 -23.95 12.74
CA PRO A 34 27.64 -24.54 12.14
C PRO A 34 28.21 -23.68 11.02
N LYS A 35 29.54 -23.55 11.05
CA LYS A 35 30.37 -23.04 9.97
C LYS A 35 30.41 -24.08 8.85
N ASP A 36 30.09 -23.69 7.62
CA ASP A 36 30.85 -24.18 6.48
C ASP A 36 30.80 -23.24 5.26
N ARG A 37 31.99 -23.03 4.69
CA ARG A 37 32.33 -22.49 3.36
C ARG A 37 32.09 -21.00 3.03
N ARG A 38 33.06 -20.18 3.46
CA ARG A 38 33.69 -19.18 2.58
C ARG A 38 35.21 -19.43 2.55
N GLU A 39 35.68 -20.05 1.49
CA GLU A 39 37.03 -19.86 0.97
C GLU A 39 36.93 -19.65 -0.55
N HIS A 40 37.93 -18.96 -1.10
CA HIS A 40 38.06 -18.46 -2.48
C HIS A 40 37.61 -17.01 -2.72
N LEU A 41 38.38 -16.09 -2.14
CA LEU A 41 38.77 -14.88 -2.86
C LEU A 41 40.31 -14.87 -2.96
N TYR A 42 40.79 -14.37 -4.10
CA TYR A 42 42.19 -14.11 -4.48
C TYR A 42 43.02 -15.26 -5.04
N ARG A 43 42.97 -15.41 -6.37
CA ARG A 43 44.16 -15.62 -7.24
C ARG A 43 43.77 -15.44 -8.71
N GLY A 44 44.47 -14.56 -9.42
CA GLY A 44 44.50 -14.58 -10.89
C GLY A 44 44.20 -13.28 -11.64
N PHE A 45 44.79 -12.15 -11.24
CA PHE A 45 44.99 -11.02 -12.16
C PHE A 45 46.38 -11.15 -12.79
N LEU A 46 46.44 -11.67 -14.01
CA LEU A 46 47.56 -11.55 -14.96
C LEU A 46 47.07 -12.12 -16.29
N TRP A 47 47.70 -11.70 -17.39
CA TRP A 47 47.39 -11.98 -18.81
C TRP A 47 46.57 -10.91 -19.54
N TYR A 48 47.16 -9.71 -19.63
CA TYR A 48 47.22 -8.99 -20.89
C TYR A 48 48.40 -9.58 -21.70
N GLN A 49 48.16 -10.21 -22.85
CA GLN A 49 48.99 -10.06 -24.04
C GLN A 49 48.18 -10.39 -25.30
N GLY A 50 48.43 -9.59 -26.35
CA GLY A 50 47.57 -9.38 -27.49
C GLY A 50 47.24 -10.58 -28.35
N LEU A 51 46.17 -10.43 -29.14
CA LEU A 51 46.08 -11.08 -30.44
C LEU A 51 45.59 -10.08 -31.49
N ARG A 52 46.25 -10.21 -32.64
CA ARG A 52 46.35 -9.28 -33.75
C ARG A 52 45.04 -9.14 -34.54
N ARG A 53 44.86 -7.94 -35.11
CA ARG A 53 44.14 -7.68 -36.37
C ARG A 53 44.34 -8.83 -37.37
N ARG A 54 43.26 -9.48 -37.77
CA ARG A 54 43.17 -10.14 -39.07
C ARG A 54 42.12 -9.42 -39.90
N ARG A 55 42.60 -8.57 -40.82
CA ARG A 55 41.85 -8.16 -42.00
C ARG A 55 41.70 -9.39 -42.89
N THR A 56 40.49 -9.87 -43.09
CA THR A 56 40.13 -10.73 -44.21
C THR A 56 39.34 -9.90 -45.19
N SER A 57 39.98 -9.59 -46.32
CA SER A 57 39.33 -9.04 -47.50
C SER A 57 38.45 -10.14 -48.12
N LEU A 58 37.14 -9.96 -48.10
CA LEU A 58 36.24 -10.75 -48.94
C LEU A 58 35.91 -9.97 -50.20
N ARG A 59 36.09 -10.66 -51.32
CA ARG A 59 35.98 -10.18 -52.68
C ARG A 59 34.55 -9.80 -52.99
N PHE A 60 34.42 -8.69 -53.70
CA PHE A 60 33.22 -8.22 -54.38
C PHE A 60 32.77 -9.26 -55.43
N SER A 61 31.58 -9.81 -55.27
CA SER A 61 30.85 -10.48 -56.37
C SER A 61 29.51 -9.79 -56.53
N SER A 62 29.35 -9.15 -57.68
CA SER A 62 28.14 -8.47 -58.12
C SER A 62 26.97 -9.45 -58.27
N ALA A 63 25.94 -9.27 -57.46
CA ALA A 63 24.60 -9.72 -57.77
C ALA A 63 23.66 -8.55 -57.45
N ALA A 64 23.07 -8.01 -58.51
CA ALA A 64 22.11 -6.93 -58.45
C ALA A 64 20.83 -7.47 -57.83
N ASP A 65 20.48 -6.96 -56.66
CA ASP A 65 19.15 -7.10 -56.10
C ASP A 65 18.63 -5.73 -55.65
N VAL A 66 17.35 -5.56 -55.91
CA VAL A 66 16.61 -4.32 -56.05
C VAL A 66 16.60 -3.51 -54.75
N ILE A 67 17.24 -2.34 -54.79
CA ILE A 67 17.15 -1.32 -53.74
C ILE A 67 15.73 -0.75 -53.77
N ARG A 68 14.90 -1.16 -52.81
CA ARG A 68 13.76 -0.34 -52.38
C ARG A 68 14.32 0.82 -51.56
N PRO A 69 13.91 2.08 -51.78
CA PRO A 69 14.36 3.17 -50.94
C PRO A 69 13.70 2.96 -49.57
N VAL A 70 14.49 2.50 -48.60
CA VAL A 70 14.17 2.75 -47.20
C VAL A 70 14.46 4.23 -47.04
N GLU A 71 13.40 5.03 -46.91
CA GLU A 71 13.52 6.38 -46.39
C GLU A 71 14.08 6.25 -44.97
N GLU A 72 15.41 6.29 -44.87
CA GLU A 72 16.10 6.52 -43.61
C GLU A 72 15.75 7.95 -43.18
N GLU A 73 14.64 8.09 -42.47
CA GLU A 73 14.44 9.22 -41.59
C GLU A 73 15.60 9.17 -40.58
N CYS A 74 16.60 10.01 -40.81
CA CYS A 74 17.62 10.34 -39.83
C CYS A 74 16.92 11.07 -38.68
N SER A 75 16.26 10.29 -37.81
CA SER A 75 15.64 10.79 -36.60
C SER A 75 16.78 11.30 -35.72
N SER A 76 16.84 12.62 -35.53
CA SER A 76 17.77 13.28 -34.62
C SER A 76 17.93 12.44 -33.35
N SER A 77 19.16 11.99 -33.05
CA SER A 77 19.51 11.11 -31.93
C SER A 77 19.41 11.79 -30.55
N TRP A 78 18.53 12.79 -30.43
CA TRP A 78 18.23 13.50 -29.21
C TRP A 78 16.93 12.95 -28.63
N PRO A 79 16.86 12.73 -27.31
CA PRO A 79 15.65 12.21 -26.69
C PRO A 79 14.49 13.16 -26.97
N GLN A 80 13.44 12.64 -27.62
CA GLN A 80 12.21 13.39 -27.85
C GLN A 80 11.49 13.61 -26.52
N LYS A 81 11.27 14.87 -26.19
CA LYS A 81 10.50 15.30 -25.02
C LYS A 81 9.03 15.37 -25.43
N TYR A 82 8.19 14.62 -24.73
CA TYR A 82 6.74 14.72 -24.87
C TYR A 82 6.20 15.54 -23.71
N SER A 83 5.41 16.58 -24.01
CA SER A 83 4.75 17.41 -23.00
C SER A 83 3.28 17.65 -23.33
N VAL A 84 2.45 17.64 -22.30
CA VAL A 84 1.01 17.96 -22.38
C VAL A 84 0.63 18.86 -21.22
N LYS A 85 -0.22 19.85 -21.50
CA LYS A 85 -0.81 20.73 -20.48
C LYS A 85 -2.24 20.27 -20.23
N ILE A 86 -2.53 19.89 -18.99
CA ILE A 86 -3.84 19.39 -18.58
C ILE A 86 -4.56 20.49 -17.79
N PRO A 87 -5.77 20.92 -18.19
CA PRO A 87 -6.53 21.89 -17.42
C PRO A 87 -7.06 21.28 -16.13
N VAL A 88 -6.87 21.97 -15.01
CA VAL A 88 -7.38 21.60 -13.69
C VAL A 88 -7.95 22.85 -13.01
N GLY A 89 -9.27 22.97 -13.00
CA GLY A 89 -9.93 24.22 -12.57
C GLY A 89 -9.47 25.40 -13.42
N ASP A 90 -8.97 26.44 -12.76
CA ASP A 90 -8.50 27.67 -13.42
C ASP A 90 -7.01 27.62 -13.84
N ARG A 91 -6.33 26.50 -13.62
CA ARG A 91 -4.89 26.35 -13.87
C ARG A 91 -4.57 25.16 -14.77
N TYR A 92 -3.30 25.00 -15.10
CA TYR A 92 -2.80 23.92 -15.94
C TYR A 92 -1.69 23.18 -15.23
N ILE A 93 -1.78 21.85 -15.24
CA ILE A 93 -0.70 20.95 -14.83
C ILE A 93 0.10 20.58 -16.08
N LEU A 94 1.41 20.75 -16.03
CA LEU A 94 2.32 20.35 -17.11
C LEU A 94 2.84 18.94 -16.82
N VAL A 95 2.64 18.02 -17.77
CA VAL A 95 3.13 16.64 -17.71
C VAL A 95 4.20 16.46 -18.76
N GLU A 96 5.38 15.97 -18.37
CA GLU A 96 6.52 15.76 -19.26
C GLU A 96 7.10 14.35 -19.12
N THR A 97 7.48 13.73 -20.24
CA THR A 97 8.15 12.41 -20.25
C THR A 97 9.19 12.31 -21.38
N GLY A 98 10.07 11.32 -21.30
CA GLY A 98 11.07 10.97 -22.32
C GLY A 98 12.48 11.52 -22.10
N GLN A 99 12.63 12.61 -21.34
CA GLN A 99 13.93 13.25 -21.12
C GLN A 99 14.71 12.70 -19.91
N ILE A 100 14.04 12.53 -18.77
CA ILE A 100 14.62 12.06 -17.50
C ILE A 100 14.18 10.61 -17.27
N GLY A 101 14.99 9.78 -16.60
CA GLY A 101 14.54 8.47 -16.13
C GLY A 101 14.27 7.42 -17.21
N ARG A 102 15.01 7.46 -18.34
CA ARG A 102 14.76 6.63 -19.54
C ARG A 102 14.97 5.13 -19.34
N GLN A 103 15.72 4.73 -18.30
CA GLN A 103 15.95 3.32 -17.97
C GLN A 103 14.82 2.72 -17.14
N ALA A 104 13.99 3.55 -16.50
CA ALA A 104 12.82 3.06 -15.79
C ALA A 104 11.77 2.55 -16.79
N SER A 105 10.87 1.68 -16.32
CA SER A 105 9.74 1.22 -17.13
C SER A 105 8.89 2.41 -17.59
N ALA A 106 8.69 3.39 -16.71
CA ALA A 106 8.23 4.72 -17.08
C ALA A 106 8.74 5.79 -16.11
N SER A 107 8.78 7.04 -16.58
CA SER A 107 9.16 8.20 -15.79
C SER A 107 8.39 9.43 -16.26
N VAL A 108 7.91 10.21 -15.30
CA VAL A 108 7.06 11.37 -15.53
C VAL A 108 7.47 12.49 -14.59
N THR A 109 7.57 13.69 -15.13
CA THR A 109 7.66 14.92 -14.34
C THR A 109 6.35 15.65 -14.47
N VAL A 110 5.72 15.95 -13.34
CA VAL A 110 4.46 16.70 -13.27
C VAL A 110 4.72 18.01 -12.52
N THR A 111 4.31 19.11 -13.12
CA THR A 111 4.52 20.46 -12.58
C THR A 111 3.17 21.17 -12.44
N ASP A 112 2.90 21.69 -11.24
CA ASP A 112 1.80 22.62 -10.94
C ASP A 112 2.39 23.91 -10.39
N GLY A 113 2.23 25.02 -11.12
CA GLY A 113 2.93 26.28 -10.82
C GLY A 113 4.46 26.11 -10.86
N GLU A 114 5.09 26.23 -9.69
CA GLU A 114 6.53 26.00 -9.50
C GLU A 114 6.82 24.71 -8.71
N THR A 115 5.79 24.00 -8.23
CA THR A 115 5.93 22.70 -7.56
C THR A 115 6.11 21.59 -8.59
N VAL A 116 7.19 20.82 -8.46
CA VAL A 116 7.59 19.78 -9.41
C VAL A 116 7.72 18.44 -8.69
N VAL A 117 6.96 17.45 -9.16
CA VAL A 117 7.03 16.07 -8.69
C VAL A 117 7.54 15.18 -9.82
N TYR A 118 8.58 14.41 -9.54
CA TYR A 118 9.13 13.41 -10.43
C TYR A 118 8.76 12.02 -9.94
N THR A 119 8.12 11.23 -10.80
CA THR A 119 7.70 9.87 -10.46
C THR A 119 8.24 8.88 -11.48
N SER A 120 8.86 7.80 -10.99
CA SER A 120 9.35 6.70 -11.80
C SER A 120 8.71 5.38 -11.37
N VAL A 121 8.38 4.56 -12.36
CA VAL A 121 7.88 3.19 -12.17
C VAL A 121 8.91 2.22 -12.72
N CYS A 122 9.31 1.27 -11.88
CA CYS A 122 10.21 0.19 -12.24
C CYS A 122 9.50 -1.14 -12.05
N LEU A 123 9.71 -2.03 -13.00
CA LEU A 123 9.18 -3.39 -13.00
C LEU A 123 10.36 -4.36 -13.01
N ASP A 124 10.29 -5.42 -12.20
CA ASP A 124 11.26 -6.50 -12.28
C ASP A 124 11.01 -7.39 -13.51
N GLU A 125 12.08 -7.82 -14.17
CA GLU A 125 12.00 -8.70 -15.35
C GLU A 125 11.58 -10.11 -14.96
N VAL A 126 12.02 -10.56 -13.78
CA VAL A 126 11.70 -11.89 -13.25
C VAL A 126 10.45 -11.78 -12.37
N PRO A 127 9.38 -12.57 -12.61
CA PRO A 127 8.24 -12.58 -11.72
C PRO A 127 8.64 -13.19 -10.36
N SER A 128 8.07 -12.65 -9.29
CA SER A 128 8.22 -13.25 -7.96
C SER A 128 7.56 -14.63 -7.91
N GLU A 129 7.85 -15.39 -6.85
CA GLU A 129 7.06 -16.58 -6.53
C GLU A 129 5.57 -16.21 -6.49
N PRO A 130 4.69 -17.09 -7.00
CA PRO A 130 3.26 -16.81 -7.03
C PRO A 130 2.79 -16.60 -5.59
N SER A 131 2.29 -15.39 -5.33
CA SER A 131 1.74 -14.99 -4.04
C SER A 131 0.27 -14.65 -4.19
N ASP A 132 -0.47 -14.58 -3.09
CA ASP A 132 -1.88 -14.20 -3.14
C ASP A 132 -2.09 -12.70 -3.37
N PHE A 133 -1.02 -11.90 -3.29
CA PHE A 133 -1.06 -10.44 -3.43
C PHE A 133 -0.16 -9.94 -4.56
N PHE A 134 -0.53 -8.78 -5.11
CA PHE A 134 0.30 -8.05 -6.07
C PHE A 134 1.44 -7.31 -5.34
N PRO A 135 2.72 -7.63 -5.63
CA PRO A 135 3.87 -6.99 -5.01
C PRO A 135 4.07 -5.56 -5.54
N LEU A 136 3.29 -4.63 -4.98
CA LEU A 136 3.37 -3.19 -5.23
C LEU A 136 3.98 -2.48 -4.04
N ALA A 137 5.09 -1.78 -4.27
CA ALA A 137 5.73 -0.92 -3.29
C ALA A 137 5.72 0.54 -3.76
N VAL A 138 5.23 1.43 -2.91
CA VAL A 138 5.15 2.86 -3.20
C VAL A 138 5.98 3.64 -2.20
N PHE A 139 6.86 4.50 -2.71
CA PHE A 139 7.70 5.39 -1.92
C PHE A 139 7.52 6.81 -2.39
N TYR A 140 7.14 7.68 -1.47
CA TYR A 140 7.08 9.13 -1.65
C TYR A 140 8.12 9.76 -0.74
N GLN A 141 8.90 10.71 -1.27
CA GLN A 141 9.92 11.41 -0.50
C GLN A 141 10.03 12.87 -0.91
N GLU A 142 10.00 13.76 0.08
CA GLU A 142 10.24 15.18 -0.07
C GLU A 142 11.72 15.48 0.14
N ARG A 143 12.37 16.00 -0.91
CA ARG A 143 13.76 16.45 -0.80
C ARG A 143 13.80 17.80 -0.12
N LEU A 144 14.68 17.97 0.85
CA LEU A 144 14.85 19.28 1.51
C LEU A 144 15.40 20.33 0.53
N SER A 145 16.14 19.88 -0.49
CA SER A 145 16.57 20.71 -1.61
C SER A 145 15.40 21.28 -2.40
N ALA A 146 14.22 20.65 -2.41
CA ALA A 146 13.05 21.16 -3.10
C ALA A 146 12.56 22.49 -2.53
N ALA A 147 12.74 22.69 -1.22
CA ALA A 147 12.46 23.94 -0.53
C ALA A 147 13.71 24.84 -0.37
N GLY A 148 14.83 24.50 -1.01
CA GLY A 148 16.09 25.22 -0.89
C GLY A 148 16.72 25.15 0.51
N ARG A 149 16.40 24.12 1.30
CA ARG A 149 16.86 23.96 2.69
C ARG A 149 17.83 22.77 2.82
N THR A 150 18.75 22.88 3.76
CA THR A 150 19.62 21.76 4.17
C THR A 150 19.02 21.07 5.39
N SER A 151 19.21 19.76 5.52
CA SER A 151 18.80 19.00 6.71
C SER A 151 19.41 19.57 7.98
N GLY A 152 18.56 19.84 8.98
CA GLY A 152 18.96 20.33 10.30
C GLY A 152 19.45 19.24 11.26
N GLY A 153 19.39 17.96 10.86
CA GLY A 153 19.85 16.85 11.69
C GLY A 153 21.38 16.69 11.71
N PHE A 154 21.88 15.85 12.62
CA PHE A 154 23.30 15.50 12.69
C PHE A 154 23.82 14.94 11.36
N PHE A 155 23.04 14.02 10.78
CA PHE A 155 23.24 13.58 9.41
C PHE A 155 22.59 14.59 8.47
N LYS A 156 23.41 15.34 7.71
CA LYS A 156 22.98 16.35 6.73
C LYS A 156 22.35 15.74 5.46
N ARG A 157 21.49 14.73 5.62
CA ARG A 157 20.81 14.00 4.55
C ARG A 157 19.38 13.70 4.96
N GLU A 158 18.50 13.48 3.99
CA GLU A 158 17.18 12.92 4.27
C GLU A 158 17.33 11.48 4.79
N GLY A 159 16.62 11.17 5.87
CA GLY A 159 16.70 9.89 6.54
C GLY A 159 15.50 9.00 6.22
N ARG A 160 15.00 8.33 7.25
CA ARG A 160 13.75 7.55 7.20
C ARG A 160 12.58 8.45 6.76
N PRO A 161 11.63 7.93 5.97
CA PRO A 161 10.42 8.67 5.63
C PRO A 161 9.65 9.07 6.89
N LYS A 162 9.11 10.29 6.88
CA LYS A 162 8.27 10.84 7.95
C LYS A 162 6.85 10.31 7.85
N ASP A 163 6.08 10.46 8.91
CA ASP A 163 4.69 9.98 8.96
C ASP A 163 3.84 10.58 7.84
N HIS A 164 4.03 11.87 7.51
CA HIS A 164 3.31 12.52 6.42
C HIS A 164 3.65 11.93 5.04
N GLU A 165 4.93 11.61 4.79
CA GLU A 165 5.36 10.96 3.54
C GLU A 165 4.76 9.55 3.43
N VAL A 166 4.70 8.81 4.55
CA VAL A 166 4.07 7.49 4.61
C VAL A 166 2.56 7.58 4.34
N LEU A 167 1.88 8.62 4.83
CA LEU A 167 0.47 8.86 4.51
C LEU A 167 0.28 9.10 3.01
N ILE A 168 1.16 9.89 2.37
CA ILE A 168 1.10 10.12 0.93
C ILE A 168 1.39 8.84 0.13
N CYS A 169 2.32 7.99 0.58
CA CYS A 169 2.51 6.65 -0.02
C CYS A 169 1.19 5.86 -0.02
N ARG A 170 0.43 5.90 1.08
CA ARG A 170 -0.86 5.21 1.19
C ARG A 170 -1.93 5.85 0.31
N LEU A 171 -1.94 7.17 0.17
CA LEU A 171 -2.84 7.89 -0.74
C LEU A 171 -2.59 7.52 -2.21
N ILE A 172 -1.36 7.20 -2.59
CA ILE A 172 -1.00 6.73 -3.93
C ILE A 172 -1.33 5.24 -4.10
N ASP A 173 -1.01 4.40 -3.11
CA ASP A 173 -1.18 2.94 -3.19
C ASP A 173 -2.66 2.51 -3.22
N ARG A 174 -3.50 3.11 -2.36
CA ARG A 174 -4.92 2.77 -2.21
C ARG A 174 -5.72 2.80 -3.52
N PRO A 175 -5.64 3.86 -4.35
CA PRO A 175 -6.38 3.90 -5.62
C PRO A 175 -5.70 3.09 -6.74
N LEU A 176 -4.38 2.87 -6.70
CA LEU A 176 -3.69 2.11 -7.75
C LEU A 176 -3.86 0.59 -7.59
N ARG A 177 -3.76 0.07 -6.36
CA ARG A 177 -3.78 -1.38 -6.10
C ARG A 177 -5.03 -2.11 -6.65
N PRO A 178 -6.27 -1.56 -6.55
CA PRO A 178 -7.45 -2.21 -7.13
C PRO A 178 -7.50 -2.23 -8.66
N THR A 179 -6.73 -1.37 -9.34
CA THR A 179 -6.74 -1.27 -10.82
C THR A 179 -5.89 -2.32 -11.52
N MET A 180 -5.03 -2.99 -10.74
CA MET A 180 -4.09 -4.01 -11.21
C MET A 180 -4.79 -5.36 -11.39
N PRO A 181 -4.58 -6.06 -12.52
CA PRO A 181 -5.20 -7.36 -12.75
C PRO A 181 -4.64 -8.41 -11.79
N LYS A 182 -5.50 -9.35 -11.38
CA LYS A 182 -5.09 -10.53 -10.60
C LYS A 182 -4.19 -11.43 -11.47
N GLY A 183 -3.23 -12.11 -10.84
CA GLY A 183 -2.31 -13.02 -11.53
C GLY A 183 -1.07 -12.35 -12.14
N PHE A 184 -0.84 -11.06 -11.86
CA PHE A 184 0.40 -10.37 -12.23
C PHE A 184 1.36 -10.36 -11.04
N TYR A 185 2.53 -10.98 -11.20
CA TYR A 185 3.49 -11.26 -10.10
C TYR A 185 4.85 -10.56 -10.27
N HIS A 186 4.95 -9.56 -11.14
CA HIS A 186 6.17 -8.79 -11.27
C HIS A 186 6.22 -7.71 -10.20
N GLU A 187 7.30 -7.69 -9.42
CA GLU A 187 7.51 -6.66 -8.41
C GLU A 187 7.53 -5.28 -9.07
N THR A 188 6.62 -4.42 -8.62
CA THR A 188 6.43 -3.09 -9.17
C THR A 188 6.74 -2.06 -8.10
N GLN A 189 7.72 -1.22 -8.39
CA GLN A 189 8.13 -0.14 -7.50
C GLN A 189 7.76 1.21 -8.10
N ILE A 190 7.07 2.04 -7.32
CA ILE A 190 6.75 3.43 -7.65
C ILE A 190 7.55 4.33 -6.71
N LEU A 191 8.42 5.16 -7.28
CA LEU A 191 9.20 6.16 -6.54
C LEU A 191 8.72 7.55 -6.96
N SER A 192 8.25 8.35 -6.02
CA SER A 192 7.80 9.72 -6.23
C SER A 192 8.62 10.69 -5.39
N TRP A 193 9.32 11.61 -6.05
CA TRP A 193 10.19 12.59 -5.41
C TRP A 193 9.71 14.00 -5.70
N VAL A 194 9.64 14.83 -4.66
CA VAL A 194 9.42 16.27 -4.83
C VAL A 194 10.75 16.92 -5.15
N PHE A 195 10.87 17.49 -6.35
CA PHE A 195 12.08 18.17 -6.83
C PHE A 195 12.07 19.67 -6.55
N SER A 196 10.90 20.29 -6.60
CA SER A 196 10.73 21.71 -6.27
C SER A 196 9.41 21.89 -5.56
N TYR A 197 9.39 22.77 -4.57
CA TYR A 197 8.19 23.13 -3.82
C TYR A 197 8.14 24.64 -3.64
N ASP A 198 7.04 25.24 -4.07
CA ASP A 198 6.86 26.69 -4.13
C ASP A 198 6.21 27.29 -2.87
N GLY A 199 5.75 26.45 -1.94
CA GLY A 199 5.06 26.89 -0.72
C GLY A 199 3.58 27.22 -0.90
N ILE A 200 3.06 27.12 -2.13
CA ILE A 200 1.69 27.53 -2.49
C ILE A 200 0.86 26.31 -2.92
N HIS A 201 1.46 25.39 -3.67
CA HIS A 201 0.76 24.23 -4.25
C HIS A 201 1.17 22.94 -3.54
N SER A 202 0.22 22.24 -2.94
CA SER A 202 0.49 21.00 -2.23
C SER A 202 0.93 19.88 -3.18
N PRO A 203 2.03 19.16 -2.90
CA PRO A 203 2.52 18.08 -3.76
C PRO A 203 1.70 16.78 -3.68
N ASP A 204 0.86 16.61 -2.65
CA ASP A 204 0.17 15.33 -2.34
C ASP A 204 -0.69 14.82 -3.51
N CYS A 205 -1.61 15.63 -4.00
CA CYS A 205 -2.50 15.27 -5.11
C CYS A 205 -1.75 15.19 -6.44
N LEU A 206 -0.71 16.01 -6.59
CA LEU A 206 0.17 15.99 -7.75
C LEU A 206 0.92 14.66 -7.83
N ALA A 207 1.37 14.12 -6.69
CA ALA A 207 2.04 12.83 -6.60
C ALA A 207 1.11 11.65 -6.94
N ILE A 208 -0.16 11.69 -6.52
CA ILE A 208 -1.16 10.69 -6.92
C ILE A 208 -1.33 10.68 -8.44
N THR A 209 -1.52 11.86 -9.03
CA THR A 209 -1.68 12.02 -10.47
C THR A 209 -0.41 11.61 -11.23
N ALA A 210 0.76 12.00 -10.75
CA ALA A 210 2.05 11.63 -11.35
C ALA A 210 2.28 10.10 -11.34
N ALA A 211 1.98 9.43 -10.22
CA ALA A 211 2.07 7.97 -10.11
C ALA A 211 1.10 7.27 -11.05
N GLY A 212 -0.15 7.73 -11.14
CA GLY A 212 -1.14 7.17 -12.06
C GLY A 212 -0.76 7.33 -13.53
N ILE A 213 -0.22 8.49 -13.92
CA ILE A 213 0.29 8.72 -15.28
C ILE A 213 1.51 7.83 -15.55
N ALA A 214 2.45 7.72 -14.60
CA ALA A 214 3.65 6.91 -14.77
C ALA A 214 3.31 5.42 -14.95
N VAL A 215 2.37 4.88 -14.17
CA VAL A 215 1.85 3.51 -14.37
C VAL A 215 1.12 3.38 -15.70
N ALA A 216 0.38 4.39 -16.13
CA ALA A 216 -0.31 4.36 -17.42
C ALA A 216 0.67 4.32 -18.60
N LEU A 217 1.82 4.99 -18.51
CA LEU A 217 2.86 4.99 -19.54
C LEU A 217 3.77 3.76 -19.53
N SER A 218 3.85 3.03 -18.40
CA SER A 218 4.72 1.86 -18.25
C SER A 218 4.18 0.61 -18.95
N GLU A 219 4.95 -0.47 -18.93
CA GLU A 219 4.54 -1.79 -19.43
C GLU A 219 3.60 -2.54 -18.47
N VAL A 220 3.43 -2.03 -17.24
CA VAL A 220 2.59 -2.66 -16.20
C VAL A 220 1.14 -2.70 -16.68
N PRO A 221 0.49 -3.88 -16.66
CA PRO A 221 -0.90 -4.01 -17.08
C PRO A 221 -1.79 -3.29 -16.07
N ASN A 222 -2.42 -2.21 -16.51
CA ASN A 222 -3.38 -1.45 -15.72
C ASN A 222 -4.67 -1.31 -16.53
N THR A 223 -5.80 -1.56 -15.87
CA THR A 223 -7.14 -1.49 -16.48
C THR A 223 -7.54 -0.05 -16.79
N LYS A 224 -7.20 0.91 -15.91
CA LYS A 224 -7.67 2.31 -16.01
C LYS A 224 -6.65 3.30 -15.46
N ILE A 225 -6.64 4.50 -16.03
CA ILE A 225 -5.80 5.60 -15.55
C ILE A 225 -6.40 6.16 -14.26
N VAL A 226 -5.56 6.29 -13.24
CA VAL A 226 -5.91 6.87 -11.95
C VAL A 226 -5.36 8.30 -11.87
N THR A 227 -6.17 9.24 -11.43
CA THR A 227 -5.74 10.61 -11.12
C THR A 227 -6.33 11.06 -9.79
N GLY A 228 -5.74 12.07 -9.17
CA GLY A 228 -6.17 12.56 -7.85
C GLY A 228 -6.22 14.07 -7.76
N VAL A 229 -7.23 14.58 -7.05
CA VAL A 229 -7.47 16.01 -6.82
C VAL A 229 -7.83 16.26 -5.36
N ARG A 230 -7.57 17.48 -4.88
CA ARG A 230 -8.04 17.99 -3.59
C ARG A 230 -9.21 18.93 -3.83
N VAL A 231 -10.27 18.84 -3.03
CA VAL A 231 -11.41 19.75 -3.06
C VAL A 231 -11.51 20.44 -1.71
N GLY A 232 -11.51 21.77 -1.76
CA GLY A 232 -11.74 22.63 -0.60
C GLY A 232 -13.09 23.33 -0.67
N LEU A 233 -13.61 23.75 0.48
CA LEU A 233 -14.79 24.59 0.62
C LEU A 233 -14.36 25.92 1.29
N VAL A 234 -14.13 26.94 0.47
CA VAL A 234 -13.71 28.27 0.93
C VAL A 234 -14.93 29.18 0.94
N GLY A 235 -15.44 29.49 2.14
CA GLY A 235 -16.76 30.10 2.30
C GLY A 235 -17.85 29.13 1.79
N ASP A 236 -18.63 29.56 0.79
CA ASP A 236 -19.66 28.71 0.15
C ASP A 236 -19.26 28.26 -1.27
N LYS A 237 -17.96 28.30 -1.62
CA LYS A 237 -17.47 27.90 -2.95
C LYS A 237 -16.54 26.69 -2.86
N PHE A 238 -16.83 25.69 -3.69
CA PHE A 238 -15.94 24.55 -3.90
C PHE A 238 -14.80 24.93 -4.83
N VAL A 239 -13.56 24.65 -4.41
CA VAL A 239 -12.34 24.93 -5.16
C VAL A 239 -11.60 23.62 -5.39
N VAL A 240 -11.25 23.34 -6.65
CA VAL A 240 -10.43 22.17 -7.03
C VAL A 240 -8.96 22.56 -6.99
N ASN A 241 -8.15 21.71 -6.35
CA ASN A 241 -6.74 21.93 -6.02
C ASN A 241 -6.48 23.31 -5.39
N PRO A 242 -7.14 23.63 -4.27
CA PRO A 242 -6.93 24.89 -3.55
C PRO A 242 -5.46 25.05 -3.15
N THR A 243 -5.01 26.30 -3.11
CA THR A 243 -3.67 26.66 -2.61
C THR A 243 -3.58 26.46 -1.10
N THR A 244 -2.36 26.39 -0.55
CA THR A 244 -2.13 26.27 0.90
C THR A 244 -2.84 27.37 1.69
N LYS A 245 -2.88 28.59 1.15
CA LYS A 245 -3.59 29.73 1.79
C LYS A 245 -5.10 29.61 1.74
N GLU A 246 -5.65 29.13 0.62
CA GLU A 246 -7.09 28.88 0.50
C GLU A 246 -7.53 27.77 1.45
N MET A 247 -6.69 26.73 1.59
CA MET A 247 -6.92 25.62 2.52
C MET A 247 -6.96 26.04 3.98
N GLU A 248 -6.17 27.04 4.40
CA GLU A 248 -6.26 27.60 5.77
C GLU A 248 -7.64 28.19 6.08
N SER A 249 -8.36 28.67 5.07
CA SER A 249 -9.72 29.19 5.18
C SER A 249 -10.82 28.18 4.81
N SER A 250 -10.44 26.93 4.53
CA SER A 250 -11.36 25.91 4.04
C SER A 250 -12.03 25.15 5.17
N GLU A 251 -13.34 24.94 5.08
CA GLU A 251 -14.11 24.11 6.01
C GLU A 251 -14.10 22.62 5.62
N LEU A 252 -13.56 22.30 4.45
CA LEU A 252 -13.46 20.95 3.87
C LEU A 252 -12.06 20.73 3.31
N ASP A 253 -11.42 19.61 3.62
CA ASP A 253 -10.23 19.11 2.93
C ASP A 253 -10.53 17.69 2.47
N LEU A 254 -10.79 17.53 1.17
CA LEU A 254 -11.17 16.25 0.60
C LEU A 254 -10.23 15.88 -0.54
N ILE A 255 -9.41 14.86 -0.37
CA ILE A 255 -8.61 14.25 -1.42
C ILE A 255 -9.44 13.12 -2.03
N LEU A 256 -9.63 13.19 -3.35
CA LEU A 256 -10.29 12.14 -4.13
C LEU A 256 -9.34 11.61 -5.17
N ALA A 257 -9.31 10.28 -5.32
CA ALA A 257 -8.63 9.63 -6.43
C ALA A 257 -9.56 8.62 -7.10
N GLY A 258 -9.49 8.58 -8.43
CA GLY A 258 -10.38 7.76 -9.22
C GLY A 258 -9.98 7.65 -10.67
N THR A 259 -10.89 7.07 -11.43
CA THR A 259 -10.79 6.85 -12.87
C THR A 259 -11.76 7.77 -13.61
N ASP A 260 -11.84 7.63 -14.92
CA ASP A 260 -12.84 8.32 -15.76
C ASP A 260 -14.29 8.02 -15.36
N SER A 261 -14.54 6.81 -14.85
CA SER A 261 -15.90 6.32 -14.58
C SER A 261 -16.27 6.26 -13.10
N ALA A 262 -15.30 6.02 -12.22
CA ALA A 262 -15.55 5.67 -10.83
C ALA A 262 -14.49 6.22 -9.87
N ILE A 263 -14.94 6.56 -8.67
CA ILE A 263 -14.11 6.97 -7.55
C ILE A 263 -13.57 5.72 -6.84
N LEU A 264 -12.27 5.70 -6.55
CA LEU A 264 -11.60 4.55 -5.93
C LEU A 264 -11.20 4.84 -4.48
N MET A 265 -10.85 6.08 -4.18
CA MET A 265 -10.37 6.48 -2.86
C MET A 265 -10.86 7.89 -2.53
N ILE A 266 -11.32 8.04 -1.30
CA ILE A 266 -11.65 9.32 -0.69
C ILE A 266 -10.95 9.35 0.67
N GLU A 267 -10.25 10.44 0.96
CA GLU A 267 -9.64 10.73 2.25
C GLU A 267 -9.87 12.21 2.55
N GLY A 268 -10.30 12.55 3.76
CA GLY A 268 -10.50 13.95 4.08
C GLY A 268 -10.98 14.21 5.50
N TYR A 269 -11.06 15.50 5.80
CA TYR A 269 -11.62 16.05 7.03
C TYR A 269 -12.58 17.18 6.67
N CYS A 270 -13.63 17.35 7.46
CA CYS A 270 -14.55 18.47 7.33
C CYS A 270 -14.96 19.00 8.69
N ASN A 271 -15.24 20.30 8.76
CA ASN A 271 -15.72 20.96 9.96
C ASN A 271 -17.26 20.99 9.98
N PHE A 272 -17.88 19.88 10.38
CA PHE A 272 -19.34 19.74 10.50
C PHE A 272 -20.13 20.17 9.24
N VAL A 273 -19.63 19.81 8.06
CA VAL A 273 -20.28 20.07 6.77
C VAL A 273 -21.47 19.11 6.59
N THR A 274 -22.56 19.58 5.97
CA THR A 274 -23.74 18.74 5.68
C THR A 274 -23.42 17.66 4.64
N GLU A 275 -24.14 16.53 4.71
CA GLU A 275 -23.97 15.41 3.75
C GLU A 275 -24.20 15.86 2.29
N GLU A 276 -25.17 16.74 2.06
CA GLU A 276 -25.46 17.31 0.74
C GLU A 276 -24.25 18.09 0.18
N LYS A 277 -23.62 18.94 1.00
CA LYS A 277 -22.43 19.70 0.59
C LYS A 277 -21.24 18.75 0.35
N LEU A 278 -21.11 17.69 1.15
CA LEU A 278 -20.06 16.68 0.96
C LEU A 278 -20.24 15.93 -0.37
N LEU A 279 -21.47 15.52 -0.69
CA LEU A 279 -21.77 14.83 -1.95
C LEU A 279 -21.51 15.73 -3.17
N GLN A 280 -21.87 17.01 -3.09
CA GLN A 280 -21.52 18.00 -4.11
C GLN A 280 -20.01 18.14 -4.30
N ALA A 281 -19.22 18.16 -3.22
CA ALA A 281 -17.77 18.21 -3.29
C ALA A 281 -17.19 16.97 -4.00
N ILE A 282 -17.74 15.79 -3.71
CA ILE A 282 -17.35 14.52 -4.33
C ILE A 282 -17.63 14.55 -5.84
N GLU A 283 -18.80 15.01 -6.25
CA GLU A 283 -19.19 15.13 -7.66
C GLU A 283 -18.27 16.08 -8.43
N ILE A 284 -18.01 17.28 -7.87
CA ILE A 284 -17.11 18.27 -8.47
C ILE A 284 -15.69 17.72 -8.59
N GLY A 285 -15.20 17.04 -7.55
CA GLY A 285 -13.90 16.37 -7.55
C GLY A 285 -13.81 15.28 -8.63
N HIS A 286 -14.83 14.44 -8.77
CA HIS A 286 -14.85 13.37 -9.77
C HIS A 286 -14.92 13.91 -11.21
N VAL A 287 -15.63 15.02 -11.45
CA VAL A 287 -15.63 15.69 -12.76
C VAL A 287 -14.22 16.17 -13.11
N ALA A 288 -13.48 16.75 -12.15
CA ALA A 288 -12.10 17.15 -12.37
C ALA A 288 -11.17 15.95 -12.66
N VAL A 289 -11.28 14.87 -11.87
CA VAL A 289 -10.55 13.61 -12.09
C VAL A 289 -10.81 13.06 -13.49
N ARG A 290 -12.07 13.01 -13.93
CA ARG A 290 -12.44 12.53 -15.27
C ARG A 290 -11.77 13.34 -16.36
N ASN A 291 -11.79 14.67 -16.27
CA ASN A 291 -11.16 15.54 -17.27
C ASN A 291 -9.65 15.31 -17.37
N ILE A 292 -8.97 15.13 -16.23
CA ILE A 292 -7.54 14.81 -16.20
C ILE A 292 -7.29 13.43 -16.83
N CYS A 293 -8.08 12.41 -16.46
CA CYS A 293 -7.95 11.06 -17.01
C CYS A 293 -8.07 11.03 -18.54
N LEU A 294 -9.02 11.78 -19.12
CA LEU A 294 -9.22 11.84 -20.57
C LEU A 294 -8.00 12.43 -21.30
N GLU A 295 -7.45 13.54 -20.80
CA GLU A 295 -6.26 14.16 -21.37
C GLU A 295 -5.04 13.24 -21.26
N VAL A 296 -4.87 12.58 -20.11
CA VAL A 296 -3.81 11.57 -19.91
C VAL A 296 -3.99 10.39 -20.87
N GLU A 297 -5.20 9.95 -21.15
CA GLU A 297 -5.44 8.86 -22.09
C GLU A 297 -4.98 9.24 -23.51
N THR A 298 -5.23 10.47 -23.95
CA THR A 298 -4.70 10.96 -25.23
C THR A 298 -3.18 11.04 -25.25
N PHE A 299 -2.56 11.33 -24.10
CA PHE A 299 -1.11 11.38 -23.94
C PHE A 299 -0.49 9.97 -23.98
N VAL A 300 -1.07 9.02 -23.25
CA VAL A 300 -0.63 7.62 -23.22
C VAL A 300 -0.74 6.97 -24.59
N LYS A 301 -1.76 7.30 -25.39
CA LYS A 301 -1.87 6.84 -26.79
C LYS A 301 -0.71 7.32 -27.68
N LYS A 302 -0.04 8.43 -27.34
CA LYS A 302 1.07 8.99 -28.12
C LYS A 302 2.43 8.44 -27.71
N CYS A 303 2.68 8.25 -26.42
CA CYS A 303 4.01 7.92 -25.89
C CYS A 303 4.05 6.74 -24.90
N GLY A 304 2.93 6.06 -24.66
CA GLY A 304 2.85 4.91 -23.77
C GLY A 304 3.49 3.66 -24.36
N LYS A 305 4.07 2.83 -23.48
CA LYS A 305 4.63 1.53 -23.86
C LYS A 305 3.53 0.46 -23.98
N PRO A 306 3.75 -0.60 -24.78
CA PRO A 306 2.82 -1.72 -24.85
C PRO A 306 2.70 -2.42 -23.48
N LYS A 307 1.47 -2.81 -23.12
CA LYS A 307 1.18 -3.46 -21.84
C LYS A 307 1.53 -4.95 -21.88
N MET A 308 2.10 -5.46 -20.79
CA MET A 308 2.52 -6.86 -20.64
C MET A 308 1.35 -7.75 -20.20
N LEU A 309 0.34 -7.92 -21.06
CA LEU A 309 -0.84 -8.73 -20.76
C LEU A 309 -0.51 -10.24 -20.70
N ASP A 310 0.50 -10.68 -21.46
CA ASP A 310 0.90 -12.10 -21.53
C ASP A 310 1.52 -12.63 -20.23
N ALA A 311 1.99 -11.74 -19.35
CA ALA A 311 2.57 -12.10 -18.06
C ALA A 311 1.52 -12.44 -16.99
N ILE A 312 0.23 -12.23 -17.28
CA ILE A 312 -0.86 -12.53 -16.35
C ILE A 312 -1.07 -14.05 -16.30
N LYS A 313 -0.80 -14.65 -15.15
CA LYS A 313 -0.97 -16.08 -14.89
C LYS A 313 -2.18 -16.31 -14.00
N MET A 314 -3.28 -16.76 -14.61
CA MET A 314 -4.48 -17.18 -13.89
C MET A 314 -4.55 -18.71 -13.82
N PRO A 315 -5.10 -19.28 -12.73
CA PRO A 315 -5.33 -20.73 -12.65
C PRO A 315 -6.36 -21.18 -13.71
N PRO A 316 -6.27 -22.44 -14.17
CA PRO A 316 -7.19 -22.97 -15.18
C PRO A 316 -8.62 -23.05 -14.66
N SER A 317 -9.60 -22.77 -15.52
CA SER A 317 -11.02 -22.75 -15.13
C SER A 317 -11.56 -24.07 -14.57
N GLU A 318 -10.98 -25.20 -14.97
CA GLU A 318 -11.33 -26.54 -14.50
C GLU A 318 -11.02 -26.72 -13.00
N LEU A 319 -9.95 -26.10 -12.50
CA LEU A 319 -9.57 -26.19 -11.09
C LEU A 319 -10.65 -25.59 -10.19
N TYR A 320 -11.28 -24.48 -10.59
CA TYR A 320 -12.37 -23.87 -9.83
C TYR A 320 -13.56 -24.82 -9.69
N LYS A 321 -13.92 -25.54 -10.76
CA LYS A 321 -15.03 -26.51 -10.72
C LYS A 321 -14.72 -27.68 -9.79
N HIS A 322 -13.50 -28.21 -9.84
CA HIS A 322 -13.09 -29.29 -8.96
C HIS A 322 -13.08 -28.88 -7.49
N VAL A 323 -12.63 -27.67 -7.17
CA VAL A 323 -12.68 -27.13 -5.80
C VAL A 323 -14.14 -26.95 -5.36
N GLU A 324 -15.00 -26.46 -6.24
CA GLU A 324 -16.43 -26.30 -5.97
C GLU A 324 -17.08 -27.66 -5.66
N ASP A 325 -16.88 -28.67 -6.50
CA ASP A 325 -17.43 -30.02 -6.31
C ASP A 325 -16.98 -30.68 -4.98
N ILE A 326 -15.76 -30.40 -4.53
CA ILE A 326 -15.20 -30.96 -3.28
C ILE A 326 -15.75 -30.23 -2.05
N SER A 327 -15.81 -28.90 -2.11
CA SER A 327 -15.94 -28.07 -0.91
C SER A 327 -17.32 -27.43 -0.73
N GLN A 328 -18.17 -27.38 -1.77
CA GLN A 328 -19.41 -26.59 -1.76
C GLN A 328 -20.31 -26.86 -0.56
N TYR A 329 -20.59 -28.13 -0.25
CA TYR A 329 -21.50 -28.48 0.85
C TYR A 329 -20.92 -28.18 2.24
N GLU A 330 -19.63 -28.50 2.45
CA GLU A 330 -18.97 -28.23 3.74
C GLU A 330 -18.73 -26.72 3.95
N LEU A 331 -18.46 -25.98 2.88
CA LEU A 331 -18.27 -24.53 2.92
C LEU A 331 -19.55 -23.81 3.35
N VAL A 332 -20.70 -24.17 2.76
CA VAL A 332 -21.99 -23.59 3.15
C VAL A 332 -22.28 -23.83 4.63
N LYS A 333 -22.00 -25.04 5.15
CA LYS A 333 -22.13 -25.33 6.59
C LYS A 333 -21.17 -24.50 7.44
N ALA A 334 -19.91 -24.37 7.04
CA ALA A 334 -18.92 -23.60 7.79
C ALA A 334 -19.29 -22.11 7.84
N LEU A 335 -19.83 -21.54 6.75
CA LEU A 335 -20.26 -20.15 6.68
C LEU A 335 -21.52 -19.86 7.53
N GLN A 336 -22.36 -20.87 7.79
CA GLN A 336 -23.51 -20.76 8.70
C GLN A 336 -23.10 -20.68 10.19
N ILE A 337 -21.85 -20.99 10.53
CA ILE A 337 -21.32 -20.82 11.89
C ILE A 337 -21.25 -19.32 12.21
N ARG A 338 -21.98 -18.91 13.23
CA ARG A 338 -22.13 -17.50 13.61
C ARG A 338 -20.86 -16.94 14.27
N ARG A 339 -20.32 -17.66 15.26
CA ARG A 339 -19.13 -17.25 16.01
C ARG A 339 -17.88 -17.28 15.14
N LYS A 340 -17.10 -16.20 15.17
CA LYS A 340 -15.88 -16.00 14.36
C LYS A 340 -14.80 -17.05 14.57
N ILE A 341 -14.51 -17.41 15.82
CA ILE A 341 -13.44 -18.36 16.18
C ILE A 341 -13.75 -19.77 15.65
N PRO A 342 -14.91 -20.40 15.97
CA PRO A 342 -15.23 -21.72 15.43
C PRO A 342 -15.42 -21.69 13.91
N ARG A 343 -15.99 -20.62 13.33
CA ARG A 343 -16.07 -20.45 11.88
C ARG A 343 -14.69 -20.49 11.21
N ARG A 344 -13.71 -19.76 11.76
CA ARG A 344 -12.33 -19.76 11.25
C ARG A 344 -11.67 -21.14 11.37
N LYS A 345 -11.88 -21.86 12.48
CA LYS A 345 -11.35 -23.22 12.66
C LYS A 345 -11.94 -24.19 11.63
N ALA A 346 -13.26 -24.14 11.41
CA ALA A 346 -13.94 -24.97 10.42
C ALA A 346 -13.46 -24.69 8.99
N LEU A 347 -13.26 -23.41 8.62
CA LEU A 347 -12.72 -23.03 7.32
C LEU A 347 -11.28 -23.52 7.12
N SER A 348 -10.41 -23.36 8.12
CA SER A 348 -9.03 -23.86 8.07
C SER A 348 -8.98 -25.39 7.88
N ALA A 349 -9.85 -26.13 8.58
CA ALA A 349 -9.94 -27.58 8.43
C ALA A 349 -10.45 -27.98 7.03
N LEU A 350 -11.37 -27.22 6.45
CA LEU A 350 -11.85 -27.43 5.09
C LEU A 350 -10.75 -27.15 4.06
N GLU A 351 -9.99 -26.07 4.22
CA GLU A 351 -8.85 -25.73 3.37
C GLU A 351 -7.80 -26.85 3.38
N GLU A 352 -7.43 -27.35 4.56
CA GLU A 352 -6.49 -28.48 4.69
C GLU A 352 -7.00 -29.74 3.98
N LYS A 353 -8.30 -30.06 4.08
CA LYS A 353 -8.91 -31.19 3.37
C LYS A 353 -8.81 -31.03 1.86
N VAL A 354 -9.13 -29.84 1.34
CA VAL A 354 -9.09 -29.55 -0.10
C VAL A 354 -7.66 -29.64 -0.62
N ILE A 355 -6.69 -29.08 0.10
CA ILE A 355 -5.26 -29.16 -0.25
C ILE A 355 -4.76 -30.61 -0.24
N CYS A 356 -5.18 -31.43 0.72
CA CYS A 356 -4.83 -32.86 0.74
C CYS A 356 -5.37 -33.63 -0.48
N ILE A 357 -6.55 -33.25 -0.99
CA ILE A 357 -7.15 -33.88 -2.17
C ILE A 357 -6.47 -33.39 -3.46
N LEU A 358 -6.10 -32.12 -3.52
CA LEU A 358 -5.49 -31.45 -4.67
C LEU A 358 -3.97 -31.35 -4.50
N THR A 359 -3.26 -32.46 -4.62
CA THR A 359 -1.77 -32.49 -4.55
C THR A 359 -1.11 -31.84 -5.77
N GLU A 360 0.19 -31.51 -5.64
CA GLU A 360 1.02 -30.76 -6.62
C GLU A 360 1.05 -31.32 -8.06
N SER A 361 0.63 -32.58 -8.27
CA SER A 361 0.62 -33.28 -9.56
C SER A 361 -0.72 -33.23 -10.33
N GLY A 362 -1.72 -32.49 -9.84
CA GLY A 362 -3.06 -32.39 -10.47
C GLY A 362 -4.10 -33.35 -9.87
N TYR A 363 -5.34 -33.26 -10.38
CA TYR A 363 -6.52 -33.95 -9.85
C TYR A 363 -6.34 -35.48 -9.84
N VAL A 364 -6.15 -36.07 -8.65
CA VAL A 364 -6.18 -37.52 -8.49
C VAL A 364 -7.63 -37.94 -8.29
N LEU A 365 -8.21 -38.57 -9.32
CA LEU A 365 -9.48 -39.28 -9.21
C LEU A 365 -9.43 -40.26 -8.03
N LYS A 366 -10.48 -40.23 -7.21
CA LYS A 366 -10.67 -41.04 -6.00
C LYS A 366 -10.50 -42.54 -6.29
N ASP A 367 -9.31 -43.07 -6.00
CA ASP A 367 -9.13 -44.50 -5.72
C ASP A 367 -8.27 -44.76 -4.47
N ARG A 368 -7.87 -43.72 -3.72
CA ARG A 368 -7.20 -43.89 -2.43
C ARG A 368 -7.64 -42.80 -1.45
N VAL A 369 -8.70 -43.07 -0.71
CA VAL A 369 -8.96 -42.41 0.57
C VAL A 369 -8.27 -43.28 1.64
N PRO A 370 -7.17 -42.85 2.28
CA PRO A 370 -6.83 -43.38 3.59
C PRO A 370 -7.85 -42.77 4.57
N GLY A 371 -8.70 -43.62 5.14
CA GLY A 371 -9.82 -43.22 5.99
C GLY A 371 -9.36 -42.49 7.26
N ILE A 372 -9.29 -41.17 7.20
CA ILE A 372 -9.23 -40.28 8.36
C ILE A 372 -9.91 -38.95 7.94
N ALA A 373 -11.17 -38.75 8.34
CA ALA A 373 -11.80 -37.42 8.58
C ALA A 373 -13.35 -37.44 8.62
N GLU A 374 -14.04 -38.58 8.69
CA GLU A 374 -15.51 -38.60 8.86
C GLU A 374 -15.98 -38.26 10.30
N GLY A 375 -15.06 -38.04 11.26
CA GLY A 375 -15.42 -37.92 12.69
C GLY A 375 -15.18 -36.56 13.37
N LEU A 376 -14.81 -35.50 12.63
CA LEU A 376 -14.36 -34.24 13.26
C LEU A 376 -15.36 -33.08 13.19
N ILE A 377 -16.44 -33.18 12.40
CA ILE A 377 -17.43 -32.10 12.31
C ILE A 377 -18.48 -32.20 13.44
N ASP A 378 -18.72 -33.38 14.02
CA ASP A 378 -19.68 -33.57 15.12
C ASP A 378 -19.12 -33.29 16.53
N ASN A 379 -17.84 -32.93 16.66
CA ASN A 379 -17.19 -32.73 17.97
C ASN A 379 -16.65 -31.31 18.20
N CYS A 380 -17.13 -30.31 17.45
CA CYS A 380 -16.74 -28.92 17.65
C CYS A 380 -17.51 -28.20 18.77
N ASP A 381 -18.42 -28.88 19.47
CA ASP A 381 -19.25 -28.30 20.53
C ASP A 381 -18.72 -28.49 21.96
N ASP A 382 -17.57 -29.14 22.15
CA ASP A 382 -17.04 -29.35 23.51
C ASP A 382 -15.52 -29.19 23.55
N LYS A 383 -15.05 -28.24 24.38
CA LYS A 383 -13.65 -27.82 24.64
C LYS A 383 -13.13 -26.64 23.81
N ASN A 384 -13.70 -25.47 24.03
CA ASN A 384 -12.90 -24.26 24.25
C ASN A 384 -13.56 -23.49 25.39
N GLU A 385 -13.23 -23.87 26.62
CA GLU A 385 -13.39 -22.97 27.74
C GLU A 385 -12.28 -21.91 27.61
N ASP A 386 -12.70 -20.65 27.72
CA ASP A 386 -11.94 -19.44 28.01
C ASP A 386 -11.82 -18.40 26.87
N GLU A 387 -12.54 -17.29 27.11
CA GLU A 387 -12.50 -15.97 26.48
C GLU A 387 -13.27 -15.79 25.15
N ASP A 388 -14.59 -15.96 25.21
CA ASP A 388 -15.51 -15.39 24.21
C ASP A 388 -16.11 -14.08 24.77
N GLU A 389 -15.73 -12.92 24.22
CA GLU A 389 -16.57 -11.72 24.27
C GLU A 389 -17.77 -11.97 23.36
N ASP A 390 -18.97 -11.80 23.91
CA ASP A 390 -20.25 -12.07 23.26
C ASP A 390 -20.47 -11.12 22.06
N GLU A 391 -20.17 -11.57 20.85
CA GLU A 391 -20.70 -10.93 19.61
C GLU A 391 -22.08 -11.54 19.32
N GLU A 392 -23.16 -10.77 19.56
CA GLU A 392 -24.52 -11.12 19.12
C GLU A 392 -24.68 -11.07 17.60
N VAL A 393 -25.69 -11.78 17.10
CA VAL A 393 -25.75 -12.27 15.72
C VAL A 393 -26.79 -11.54 14.89
N VAL A 394 -26.37 -11.00 13.75
CA VAL A 394 -27.27 -10.41 12.75
C VAL A 394 -27.93 -11.51 11.89
N LEU A 395 -29.26 -11.51 11.85
CA LEU A 395 -30.06 -12.32 10.90
C LEU A 395 -30.17 -11.60 9.55
N ASP A 396 -30.31 -12.35 8.46
CA ASP A 396 -30.44 -11.81 7.09
C ASP A 396 -31.58 -10.78 7.01
N GLY A 397 -31.22 -9.49 6.96
CA GLY A 397 -32.15 -8.35 6.88
C GLY A 397 -32.06 -7.36 8.05
N GLU A 398 -31.36 -7.69 9.14
CA GLU A 398 -31.06 -6.77 10.24
C GLU A 398 -29.69 -6.10 10.03
N VAL A 399 -29.56 -4.85 10.47
CA VAL A 399 -28.29 -4.11 10.44
C VAL A 399 -27.53 -4.46 11.72
N ASP A 400 -26.22 -4.73 11.61
CA ASP A 400 -25.34 -4.98 12.77
C ASP A 400 -25.27 -3.72 13.65
N GLU A 401 -26.17 -3.62 14.63
CA GLU A 401 -26.11 -2.64 15.71
C GLU A 401 -25.12 -3.15 16.78
N GLY A 402 -23.86 -3.37 16.41
CA GLY A 402 -22.86 -3.97 17.31
C GLY A 402 -22.89 -3.34 18.71
N ASP A 403 -22.87 -4.20 19.75
CA ASP A 403 -23.12 -3.77 21.13
C ASP A 403 -22.14 -2.71 21.62
N VAL A 404 -22.63 -1.48 21.79
CA VAL A 404 -21.81 -0.35 22.24
C VAL A 404 -21.69 -0.35 23.77
N HIS A 405 -20.67 -1.02 24.27
CA HIS A 405 -20.35 -1.04 25.70
C HIS A 405 -19.52 0.20 26.11
N ILE A 406 -20.20 1.30 26.47
CA ILE A 406 -19.53 2.50 26.99
C ILE A 406 -19.28 2.37 28.49
N LYS A 407 -18.03 2.11 28.90
CA LYS A 407 -17.61 2.15 30.31
C LYS A 407 -16.85 3.46 30.60
N PRO A 408 -17.50 4.48 31.21
CA PRO A 408 -16.80 5.70 31.60
C PRO A 408 -15.85 5.40 32.77
N ASN A 409 -14.54 5.51 32.54
CA ASN A 409 -13.57 5.47 33.63
C ASN A 409 -13.65 6.79 34.41
N THR A 410 -14.10 6.71 35.67
CA THR A 410 -13.96 7.85 36.59
C THR A 410 -12.47 8.10 36.84
N TRP A 411 -11.95 9.22 36.35
CA TRP A 411 -10.62 9.67 36.76
C TRP A 411 -10.62 9.86 38.28
N LYS A 412 -9.90 8.99 39.00
CA LYS A 412 -9.66 9.19 40.43
C LYS A 412 -8.88 10.51 40.56
N PRO A 413 -9.37 11.52 41.29
CA PRO A 413 -8.59 12.72 41.54
C PRO A 413 -7.31 12.28 42.25
N LEU A 414 -6.16 12.65 41.70
CA LEU A 414 -4.88 12.45 42.37
C LEU A 414 -4.99 13.07 43.77
N PRO A 415 -4.70 12.34 44.86
CA PRO A 415 -4.72 12.95 46.18
C PRO A 415 -3.70 14.09 46.18
N LEU A 416 -4.15 15.30 46.53
CA LEU A 416 -3.39 16.56 46.60
C LEU A 416 -2.14 16.52 47.50
N VAL A 417 -1.84 15.37 48.10
CA VAL A 417 -0.86 15.20 49.19
C VAL A 417 0.58 15.08 48.68
N ARG A 418 0.84 14.93 47.38
CA ARG A 418 2.23 14.84 46.86
C ARG A 418 2.84 16.13 46.33
N LEU A 419 2.09 17.24 46.24
CA LEU A 419 2.65 18.52 45.77
C LEU A 419 3.29 19.38 46.88
N ILE A 420 2.98 19.12 48.16
CA ILE A 420 3.50 19.92 49.29
C ILE A 420 4.90 19.45 49.74
N CYS A 421 5.31 18.21 49.44
CA CYS A 421 6.58 17.68 49.94
C CYS A 421 7.81 18.09 49.11
N LEU A 422 7.63 18.56 47.87
CA LEU A 422 8.74 18.95 46.98
C LEU A 422 9.16 20.43 47.09
N ILE A 423 8.36 21.29 47.71
CA ILE A 423 8.69 22.71 47.90
C ILE A 423 9.53 22.94 49.17
N SER A 424 9.51 22.01 50.13
CA SER A 424 10.18 22.21 51.42
C SER A 424 11.62 21.67 51.50
N LEU A 425 12.18 21.14 50.40
CA LEU A 425 13.53 20.54 50.36
C LEU A 425 14.55 21.34 49.54
N SER A 426 14.21 22.57 49.10
CA SER A 426 15.14 23.45 48.37
C SER A 426 15.46 24.77 49.10
N VAL A 427 15.21 24.85 50.41
CA VAL A 427 15.70 25.94 51.26
C VAL A 427 16.38 25.34 52.49
N LYS A 428 17.66 25.02 52.34
CA LYS A 428 18.69 25.08 53.38
C LYS A 428 20.07 25.03 52.76
#